data_AF-A0A355C166-F1
#
_entry.id   AF-A0A355C166-F1
#
_cell.length_a   1.000
_cell.length_b   1.000
_cell.length_c   1.000
_cell.angle_alpha   90.00
_cell.angle_beta   90.00
_cell.angle_gamma   90.00
#
_symmetry.space_group_name_H-M   'P 1'
#
loop_
_entity.id
_entity.type
_entity.pdbx_description
1 polymer ?
#
loop_
_entity_poly.entity_id
_entity_poly.type
_entity_poly.pdbx_seq_one_letter_code
_entity_poly.pdbx_strand_id
1 'polypeptide(L)'
;MTPCCFCRPSSSCGRSARSGVLLPSSRRCSPPRGSRRSSPRRSPGRPGFPPHSSPPPGSSARSKRCAGRRASARRRRGRSWRRRAGRRMADPVRAGLSKAGALLKSGDFLRRETAMGAARLLALLSLFGVLLMIATSNGVTDWKGRPLGTDFIVFHAGGDVARGEGANAVYDNEAIYAAHQRALDDPSPDWGPFLYPPVFIFAALALAPLPYALALLLFMGTTGALFAFATRALAGFPGVPVALAAFPATLLCLTQGQTGFLIAGLFAAGLALLFAGRAGLAGLCFGLLAIKPQFGLLIPVALAAGGHWRAFAFAALGAGATVLAPTIAFGPDIWRDFARAARFARTFILEDGGIGYHKIISAFAQARLLGAPLAAAYAAQAIAAAVAAALVFRLWRGGASDERKGAGLILGALIATPYVVEYDLVLLAPAAALILKEAMRDGFRDYEKLILAFAFLAPAMTRGLAKSLDLSAGWAAILLMALIVAARAGEGERAGLMRRNPPLTPAA
;
A
#
# COMPACT_ATOMS: atom_id res chain seq x y z
N MET A 1 -1.31 -41.44 -13.77
CA MET A 1 -2.49 -40.57 -13.65
C MET A 1 -2.05 -39.16 -13.98
N THR A 2 -2.37 -38.76 -15.20
CA THR A 2 -1.90 -37.58 -15.93
C THR A 2 -2.76 -36.35 -15.55
N PRO A 3 -2.19 -35.16 -15.32
CA PRO A 3 -2.99 -33.97 -15.03
C PRO A 3 -3.50 -33.34 -16.33
N CYS A 4 -4.81 -33.18 -16.44
CA CYS A 4 -5.49 -32.54 -17.58
C CYS A 4 -5.22 -31.03 -17.61
N CYS A 5 -4.55 -30.56 -18.65
CA CYS A 5 -4.50 -29.16 -19.05
C CYS A 5 -5.79 -28.78 -19.80
N PHE A 6 -6.58 -27.85 -19.27
CA PHE A 6 -7.65 -27.20 -20.03
C PHE A 6 -7.09 -25.94 -20.73
N CYS A 7 -6.82 -26.08 -22.03
CA CYS A 7 -6.63 -24.96 -22.95
C CYS A 7 -7.99 -24.49 -23.48
N ARG A 8 -8.23 -23.18 -23.46
CA ARG A 8 -9.35 -22.49 -24.12
C ARG A 8 -9.31 -22.72 -25.65
N PRO A 9 -10.44 -22.97 -26.34
CA PRO A 9 -10.55 -22.75 -27.77
C PRO A 9 -11.14 -21.36 -28.04
N SER A 10 -10.39 -20.56 -28.81
CA SER A 10 -10.84 -19.37 -29.50
C SER A 10 -11.72 -19.77 -30.70
N SER A 11 -12.91 -19.19 -30.83
CA SER A 11 -13.75 -19.33 -32.03
C SER A 11 -13.99 -17.97 -32.69
N SER A 12 -13.48 -17.81 -33.92
CA SER A 12 -14.08 -16.93 -34.92
C SER A 12 -13.95 -17.55 -36.33
N CYS A 13 -15.13 -17.68 -36.95
CA CYS A 13 -15.54 -17.79 -38.35
C CYS A 13 -14.58 -18.19 -39.49
N GLY A 14 -15.09 -19.05 -40.39
CA GLY A 14 -15.09 -18.75 -41.82
C GLY A 14 -14.68 -19.88 -42.77
N ARG A 15 -15.65 -20.42 -43.52
CA ARG A 15 -15.53 -21.47 -44.55
C ARG A 15 -14.68 -21.03 -45.77
N SER A 16 -13.94 -21.95 -46.38
CA SER A 16 -14.17 -22.44 -47.76
C SER A 16 -13.10 -23.47 -48.18
N ALA A 17 -13.50 -24.39 -49.06
CA ALA A 17 -12.76 -25.56 -49.51
C ALA A 17 -11.96 -25.29 -50.80
N ARG A 18 -10.82 -25.98 -50.99
CA ARG A 18 -10.47 -26.82 -52.16
C ARG A 18 -8.97 -27.22 -52.17
N SER A 19 -8.77 -28.54 -52.18
CA SER A 19 -7.92 -29.32 -53.11
C SER A 19 -6.45 -28.92 -53.40
N GLY A 20 -5.52 -29.81 -53.02
CA GLY A 20 -4.62 -30.45 -54.00
C GLY A 20 -3.11 -30.12 -54.01
N VAL A 21 -2.31 -31.19 -53.99
CA VAL A 21 -0.96 -31.37 -54.59
C VAL A 21 0.30 -31.26 -53.69
N LEU A 22 0.67 -32.42 -53.13
CA LEU A 22 1.95 -33.18 -53.16
C LEU A 22 3.33 -32.56 -53.60
N LEU A 23 4.33 -32.83 -52.73
CA LEU A 23 5.77 -33.22 -52.96
C LEU A 23 6.88 -32.12 -53.12
N PRO A 24 8.20 -32.41 -52.93
CA PRO A 24 8.87 -32.70 -51.63
C PRO A 24 10.31 -32.10 -51.46
N SER A 25 10.84 -32.22 -50.23
CA SER A 25 12.25 -32.43 -49.82
C SER A 25 13.40 -31.54 -50.32
N SER A 26 14.20 -31.00 -49.39
CA SER A 26 15.65 -31.22 -49.35
C SER A 26 16.26 -30.92 -47.97
N ARG A 27 17.33 -31.66 -47.67
CA ARG A 27 18.09 -31.75 -46.40
C ARG A 27 19.22 -30.71 -46.36
N ARG A 28 19.71 -30.39 -45.15
CA ARG A 28 21.13 -30.36 -44.67
C ARG A 28 21.25 -29.39 -43.47
N CYS A 29 21.53 -29.89 -42.26
CA CYS A 29 22.86 -30.10 -41.64
C CYS A 29 23.61 -28.79 -41.27
N SER A 30 23.73 -28.55 -39.95
CA SER A 30 24.67 -27.64 -39.23
C SER A 30 26.15 -28.09 -39.42
N PRO A 31 27.25 -27.40 -38.96
CA PRO A 31 27.45 -26.64 -37.69
C PRO A 31 28.44 -25.42 -37.80
N PRO A 32 28.99 -24.83 -36.70
CA PRO A 32 29.66 -23.51 -36.67
C PRO A 32 31.20 -23.56 -36.51
N ARG A 33 31.89 -22.43 -36.77
CA ARG A 33 33.10 -21.89 -36.08
C ARG A 33 33.85 -20.87 -36.97
N GLY A 34 34.39 -19.83 -36.34
CA GLY A 34 35.38 -18.94 -36.98
C GLY A 34 35.98 -17.96 -35.99
N SER A 35 37.20 -18.22 -35.55
CA SER A 35 38.00 -17.40 -34.63
C SER A 35 39.36 -17.06 -35.26
N ARG A 36 39.93 -15.92 -34.83
CA ARG A 36 41.36 -15.50 -34.86
C ARG A 36 41.89 -14.80 -36.11
N ARG A 37 42.48 -13.60 -35.89
CA ARG A 37 43.94 -13.27 -35.96
C ARG A 37 44.11 -11.75 -35.80
N SER A 38 44.76 -11.22 -34.74
CA SER A 38 46.21 -11.12 -34.41
C SER A 38 46.91 -9.94 -35.12
N SER A 39 47.24 -8.80 -34.48
CA SER A 39 48.37 -8.43 -33.58
C SER A 39 49.31 -7.38 -34.28
N PRO A 40 50.39 -6.81 -33.65
CA PRO A 40 50.65 -5.34 -33.61
C PRO A 40 52.07 -4.94 -34.09
N ARG A 41 52.48 -3.65 -33.92
CA ARG A 41 53.85 -3.05 -33.69
C ARG A 41 54.06 -1.75 -34.49
N ARG A 42 54.35 -0.61 -33.83
CA ARG A 42 55.65 0.05 -33.48
C ARG A 42 56.45 0.66 -34.67
N SER A 43 56.82 1.93 -34.48
CA SER A 43 57.64 2.86 -35.31
C SER A 43 59.08 2.36 -35.60
N PRO A 44 59.85 2.95 -36.56
CA PRO A 44 60.64 4.19 -36.35
C PRO A 44 61.02 5.03 -37.63
N GLY A 45 61.69 6.18 -37.47
CA GLY A 45 62.78 6.65 -38.38
C GLY A 45 62.62 7.96 -39.21
N ARG A 46 63.58 8.88 -39.07
CA ARG A 46 63.92 10.14 -39.84
C ARG A 46 64.77 9.82 -41.11
N PRO A 47 65.15 10.72 -42.09
CA PRO A 47 65.88 12.02 -41.91
C PRO A 47 65.81 13.13 -43.03
N GLY A 48 66.52 14.28 -42.82
CA GLY A 48 66.94 15.28 -43.84
C GLY A 48 67.35 16.68 -43.30
N PHE A 49 68.58 17.16 -43.58
CA PHE A 49 69.25 18.49 -43.32
C PHE A 49 69.62 19.15 -44.69
N PRO A 50 70.22 20.38 -44.91
CA PRO A 50 71.12 21.26 -44.09
C PRO A 50 70.90 22.82 -44.29
N PRO A 51 71.91 23.77 -44.30
CA PRO A 51 72.52 24.51 -43.17
C PRO A 51 72.60 26.08 -43.32
N HIS A 52 73.42 26.75 -42.46
CA HIS A 52 73.86 28.19 -42.40
C HIS A 52 73.01 29.12 -41.49
N SER A 53 73.52 30.11 -40.74
CA SER A 53 74.84 30.73 -40.49
C SER A 53 74.74 31.60 -39.21
N SER A 54 75.87 31.88 -38.55
CA SER A 54 75.96 32.72 -37.33
C SER A 54 76.05 34.22 -37.64
N PRO A 55 75.49 35.11 -36.79
CA PRO A 55 76.07 36.44 -36.55
C PRO A 55 76.10 36.81 -35.02
N PRO A 56 76.68 37.96 -34.56
CA PRO A 56 77.64 38.03 -33.43
C PRO A 56 77.02 38.52 -32.10
N PRO A 57 77.83 38.67 -31.02
CA PRO A 57 77.32 39.04 -29.69
C PRO A 57 77.10 40.56 -29.57
N GLY A 58 75.94 40.96 -29.06
CA GLY A 58 75.62 42.37 -28.85
C GLY A 58 74.51 42.59 -27.84
N SER A 59 74.91 43.05 -26.66
CA SER A 59 74.20 43.99 -25.77
C SER A 59 72.66 44.07 -25.81
N SER A 60 72.01 43.65 -24.71
CA SER A 60 71.15 44.56 -23.90
C SER A 60 70.36 43.76 -22.87
N ALA A 61 70.95 43.67 -21.67
CA ALA A 61 70.24 43.28 -20.47
C ALA A 61 69.30 44.41 -20.01
N ARG A 62 68.15 44.62 -20.68
CA ARG A 62 67.09 45.51 -20.16
C ARG A 62 65.73 45.42 -20.89
N SER A 63 65.11 44.23 -20.95
CA SER A 63 63.64 44.19 -21.20
C SER A 63 62.91 42.91 -20.76
N LYS A 64 63.61 41.79 -20.50
CA LYS A 64 62.96 40.50 -20.16
C LYS A 64 62.38 40.39 -18.74
N ARG A 65 62.55 41.38 -17.86
CA ARG A 65 61.95 41.37 -16.50
C ARG A 65 60.53 41.93 -16.40
N CYS A 66 60.01 42.61 -17.43
CA CYS A 66 58.64 43.15 -17.40
C CYS A 66 57.58 42.22 -18.02
N ALA A 67 57.95 41.31 -18.93
CA ALA A 67 57.01 40.40 -19.58
C ALA A 67 56.61 39.19 -18.69
N GLY A 68 57.56 38.64 -17.91
CA GLY A 68 57.30 37.46 -17.05
C GLY A 68 56.41 37.75 -15.82
N ARG A 69 56.44 38.98 -15.28
CA ARG A 69 55.62 39.38 -14.12
C ARG A 69 54.17 39.71 -14.50
N ARG A 70 53.89 40.13 -15.74
CA ARG A 70 52.51 40.36 -16.21
C ARG A 70 51.79 39.05 -16.56
N ALA A 71 52.50 38.04 -17.07
CA ALA A 71 51.90 36.73 -17.40
C ALA A 71 51.53 35.88 -16.17
N SER A 72 52.35 35.90 -15.11
CA SER A 72 52.08 35.16 -13.85
C SER A 72 50.95 35.81 -13.02
N ALA A 73 50.86 37.14 -13.02
CA ALA A 73 49.75 37.88 -12.38
C ALA A 73 48.40 37.63 -13.08
N ARG A 74 48.38 37.54 -14.42
CA ARG A 74 47.16 37.23 -15.20
C ARG A 74 46.68 35.79 -14.97
N ARG A 75 47.59 34.81 -14.86
CA ARG A 75 47.24 33.40 -14.56
C ARG A 75 46.78 33.19 -13.10
N ARG A 76 47.35 33.89 -12.11
CA ARG A 76 46.86 33.86 -10.72
C ARG A 76 45.49 34.56 -10.58
N ARG A 77 45.28 35.71 -11.25
CA ARG A 77 43.96 36.38 -11.27
C ARG A 77 42.89 35.53 -11.95
N GLY A 78 43.18 34.88 -13.08
CA GLY A 78 42.25 33.99 -13.78
C GLY A 78 41.85 32.72 -13.00
N ARG A 79 42.77 32.11 -12.23
CA ARG A 79 42.45 30.98 -11.33
C ARG A 79 41.64 31.41 -10.10
N SER A 80 41.90 32.61 -9.56
CA SER A 80 41.10 33.19 -8.47
C SER A 80 39.69 33.58 -8.90
N TRP A 81 39.53 34.06 -10.15
CA TRP A 81 38.23 34.39 -10.75
C TRP A 81 37.41 33.13 -11.05
N ARG A 82 38.00 32.07 -11.62
CA ARG A 82 37.28 30.79 -11.82
C ARG A 82 36.87 30.13 -10.50
N ARG A 83 37.68 30.23 -9.44
CA ARG A 83 37.31 29.77 -8.09
C ARG A 83 36.27 30.66 -7.38
N ARG A 84 36.29 31.98 -7.59
CA ARG A 84 35.26 32.91 -7.06
C ARG A 84 33.94 32.86 -7.83
N ALA A 85 33.98 32.71 -9.15
CA ALA A 85 32.79 32.56 -9.99
C ALA A 85 32.11 31.19 -9.77
N GLY A 86 32.89 30.11 -9.65
CA GLY A 86 32.36 28.80 -9.27
C GLY A 86 31.77 28.75 -7.86
N ARG A 87 32.33 29.51 -6.90
CA ARG A 87 31.73 29.67 -5.55
C ARG A 87 30.45 30.53 -5.60
N ARG A 88 30.44 31.66 -6.32
CA ARG A 88 29.27 32.55 -6.44
C ARG A 88 28.08 31.95 -7.19
N MET A 89 28.27 30.98 -8.08
CA MET A 89 27.17 30.20 -8.70
C MET A 89 26.77 28.96 -7.88
N ALA A 90 27.69 28.35 -7.13
CA ALA A 90 27.37 27.22 -6.25
C ALA A 90 26.57 27.66 -5.01
N ASP A 91 26.77 28.89 -4.52
CA ASP A 91 26.08 29.44 -3.35
C ASP A 91 24.56 29.61 -3.54
N PRO A 92 24.02 30.16 -4.65
CA PRO A 92 22.57 30.25 -4.87
C PRO A 92 21.91 28.90 -5.11
N VAL A 93 22.59 27.95 -5.77
CA VAL A 93 22.06 26.58 -5.96
C VAL A 93 22.02 25.84 -4.61
N ARG A 94 23.07 25.93 -3.80
CA ARG A 94 23.10 25.35 -2.45
C ARG A 94 22.08 26.01 -1.52
N ALA A 95 21.94 27.33 -1.58
CA ALA A 95 20.91 28.06 -0.85
C ALA A 95 19.51 27.62 -1.29
N GLY A 96 19.26 27.46 -2.60
CA GLY A 96 18.01 26.94 -3.14
C GLY A 96 17.70 25.52 -2.66
N LEU A 97 18.68 24.60 -2.72
CA LEU A 97 18.54 23.23 -2.21
C LEU A 97 18.30 23.19 -0.70
N SER A 98 18.96 24.08 0.07
CA SER A 98 18.74 24.17 1.53
C SER A 98 17.34 24.69 1.87
N LYS A 99 16.83 25.68 1.12
CA LYS A 99 15.46 26.19 1.26
C LYS A 99 14.43 25.14 0.85
N ALA A 100 14.65 24.43 -0.25
CA ALA A 100 13.80 23.32 -0.67
C ALA A 100 13.80 22.19 0.38
N GLY A 101 14.96 21.83 0.92
CA GLY A 101 15.08 20.86 2.01
C GLY A 101 14.34 21.29 3.27
N ALA A 102 14.45 22.57 3.67
CA ALA A 102 13.71 23.12 4.81
C ALA A 102 12.19 23.11 4.58
N LEU A 103 11.73 23.45 3.37
CA LEU A 103 10.33 23.44 2.99
C LEU A 103 9.74 22.01 2.98
N LEU A 104 10.52 21.02 2.52
CA LEU A 104 10.13 19.60 2.54
C LEU A 104 10.08 19.06 3.98
N LYS A 105 11.01 19.49 4.84
CA LYS A 105 11.01 19.16 6.27
C LYS A 105 9.78 19.72 6.98
N SER A 106 9.50 21.02 6.83
CA SER A 106 8.39 21.66 7.54
C SER A 106 7.02 21.35 6.92
N GLY A 107 6.98 21.08 5.61
CA GLY A 107 5.76 20.89 4.85
C GLY A 107 4.87 22.14 4.84
N ASP A 108 5.43 23.35 4.94
CA ASP A 108 4.65 24.59 5.11
C ASP A 108 3.76 24.96 3.92
N PHE A 109 3.97 24.32 2.77
CA PHE A 109 3.07 24.42 1.62
C PHE A 109 1.77 23.62 1.80
N LEU A 110 1.75 22.63 2.70
CA LEU A 110 0.55 21.86 3.06
C LEU A 110 -0.23 22.56 4.17
N ARG A 111 -0.59 23.83 3.93
CA ARG A 111 -1.48 24.58 4.82
C ARG A 111 -2.88 23.97 4.81
N ARG A 112 -3.63 24.17 5.89
CA ARG A 112 -5.01 23.67 6.01
C ARG A 112 -5.88 24.07 4.82
N GLU A 113 -5.81 25.32 4.37
CA GLU A 113 -6.57 25.82 3.23
C GLU A 113 -6.22 25.07 1.94
N THR A 114 -4.93 24.94 1.64
CA THR A 114 -4.43 24.21 0.46
C THR A 114 -4.82 22.73 0.50
N ALA A 115 -4.62 22.07 1.65
CA ALA A 115 -4.96 20.66 1.84
C ALA A 115 -6.47 20.41 1.71
N MET A 116 -7.30 21.27 2.31
CA MET A 116 -8.76 21.15 2.19
C MET A 116 -9.26 21.53 0.81
N GLY A 117 -8.64 22.49 0.12
CA GLY A 117 -8.93 22.81 -1.28
C GLY A 117 -8.65 21.62 -2.19
N ALA A 118 -7.48 21.01 -2.06
CA ALA A 118 -7.11 19.80 -2.79
C ALA A 118 -8.05 18.63 -2.47
N ALA A 119 -8.38 18.41 -1.19
CA ALA A 119 -9.32 17.37 -0.78
C ALA A 119 -10.71 17.59 -1.40
N ARG A 120 -11.25 18.81 -1.38
CA ARG A 120 -12.55 19.11 -2.03
C ARG A 120 -12.52 18.79 -3.52
N LEU A 121 -11.46 19.21 -4.23
CA LEU A 121 -11.31 18.90 -5.65
C LEU A 121 -11.25 17.38 -5.89
N LEU A 122 -10.45 16.65 -5.11
CA LEU A 122 -10.34 15.19 -5.21
C LEU A 122 -11.65 14.48 -4.86
N ALA A 123 -12.42 14.99 -3.89
CA ALA A 123 -13.75 14.47 -3.56
C ALA A 123 -14.73 14.68 -4.72
N LEU A 124 -14.72 15.86 -5.35
CA LEU A 124 -15.54 16.13 -6.54
C LEU A 124 -15.14 15.24 -7.72
N LEU A 125 -13.83 15.03 -7.95
CA LEU A 125 -13.35 14.12 -8.98
C LEU A 125 -13.72 12.66 -8.69
N SER A 126 -13.66 12.24 -7.42
CA SER A 126 -14.07 10.89 -7.00
C SER A 126 -15.57 10.69 -7.22
N LEU A 127 -16.39 11.67 -6.84
CA LEU A 127 -17.83 11.66 -7.09
C LEU A 127 -18.13 11.61 -8.59
N PHE A 128 -17.48 12.46 -9.39
CA PHE A 128 -17.61 12.46 -10.84
C PHE A 128 -17.24 11.11 -11.45
N GLY A 129 -16.16 10.47 -10.99
CA GLY A 129 -15.75 9.15 -11.44
C GLY A 129 -16.78 8.05 -11.13
N VAL A 130 -17.37 8.06 -9.94
CA VAL A 130 -18.45 7.13 -9.57
C VAL A 130 -19.70 7.38 -10.42
N LEU A 131 -20.11 8.64 -10.59
CA LEU A 131 -21.27 8.99 -11.40
C LEU A 131 -21.07 8.60 -12.87
N LEU A 132 -19.88 8.81 -13.42
CA LEU A 132 -19.54 8.41 -14.79
C LEU A 132 -19.58 6.87 -14.93
N MET A 133 -19.05 6.13 -13.96
CA MET A 133 -19.11 4.67 -13.95
C MET A 133 -20.57 4.17 -13.95
N ILE A 134 -21.45 4.78 -13.16
CA ILE A 134 -22.88 4.44 -13.12
C ILE A 134 -23.56 4.86 -14.44
N ALA A 135 -23.32 6.07 -14.93
CA ALA A 135 -23.95 6.59 -16.15
C ALA A 135 -23.55 5.80 -17.41
N THR A 136 -22.38 5.15 -17.40
CA THR A 136 -21.89 4.30 -18.49
C THR A 136 -22.13 2.81 -18.26
N SER A 137 -22.80 2.44 -17.17
CA SER A 137 -23.15 1.04 -16.89
C SER A 137 -24.37 0.60 -17.69
N ASN A 138 -24.41 -0.69 -18.04
CA ASN A 138 -25.59 -1.35 -18.57
C ASN A 138 -26.15 -2.28 -17.48
N GLY A 139 -27.24 -1.88 -16.84
CA GLY A 139 -27.77 -2.56 -15.67
C GLY A 139 -26.80 -2.50 -14.49
N VAL A 140 -26.33 -3.65 -14.02
CA VAL A 140 -25.38 -3.76 -12.89
C VAL A 140 -23.94 -3.97 -13.34
N THR A 141 -23.66 -3.78 -14.63
CA THR A 141 -22.36 -4.06 -15.25
C THR A 141 -21.76 -2.78 -15.81
N ASP A 142 -20.52 -2.47 -15.47
CA ASP A 142 -19.79 -1.31 -15.94
C ASP A 142 -19.45 -1.40 -17.44
N TRP A 143 -18.93 -0.30 -18.00
CA TRP A 143 -18.55 -0.22 -19.41
C TRP A 143 -17.45 -1.21 -19.85
N LYS A 144 -16.78 -1.89 -18.91
CA LYS A 144 -15.77 -2.94 -19.18
C LYS A 144 -16.34 -4.35 -19.03
N GLY A 145 -17.65 -4.50 -18.80
CA GLY A 145 -18.26 -5.80 -18.59
C GLY A 145 -18.09 -6.34 -17.17
N ARG A 146 -17.72 -5.50 -16.19
CA ARG A 146 -17.52 -5.94 -14.80
C ARG A 146 -18.72 -5.57 -13.94
N PRO A 147 -19.09 -6.38 -12.94
CA PRO A 147 -20.11 -5.96 -11.98
C PRO A 147 -19.74 -4.65 -11.28
N LEU A 148 -20.72 -3.77 -11.11
CA LEU A 148 -20.62 -2.64 -10.18
C LEU A 148 -20.37 -3.20 -8.78
N GLY A 149 -19.35 -2.69 -8.08
CA GLY A 149 -18.89 -3.33 -6.85
C GLY A 149 -18.22 -4.66 -7.17
N THR A 150 -17.11 -4.63 -7.90
CA THR A 150 -16.51 -5.81 -8.57
C THR A 150 -16.38 -7.07 -7.72
N ASP A 151 -16.18 -6.91 -6.41
CA ASP A 151 -16.01 -8.02 -5.47
C ASP A 151 -17.26 -8.27 -4.62
N PHE A 152 -18.22 -7.34 -4.59
CA PHE A 152 -19.48 -7.47 -3.86
C PHE A 152 -20.33 -8.63 -4.37
N ILE A 153 -20.21 -8.94 -5.67
CA ILE A 153 -20.88 -10.10 -6.27
C ILE A 153 -20.59 -11.40 -5.53
N VAL A 154 -19.39 -11.56 -4.97
CA VAL A 154 -19.05 -12.74 -4.17
C VAL A 154 -19.97 -12.85 -2.94
N PHE A 155 -20.39 -11.73 -2.35
CA PHE A 155 -21.26 -11.72 -1.17
C PHE A 155 -22.70 -12.04 -1.55
N HIS A 156 -23.18 -11.43 -2.63
CA HIS A 156 -24.53 -11.66 -3.14
C HIS A 156 -24.70 -13.11 -3.63
N ALA A 157 -23.77 -13.59 -4.46
CA ALA A 157 -23.73 -14.98 -4.93
C ALA A 157 -23.59 -15.98 -3.78
N GLY A 158 -22.73 -15.72 -2.79
CA GLY A 158 -22.59 -16.58 -1.62
C GLY A 158 -23.87 -16.68 -0.80
N GLY A 159 -24.63 -15.59 -0.68
CA GLY A 159 -25.92 -15.61 -0.01
C GLY A 159 -27.00 -16.33 -0.82
N ASP A 160 -26.99 -16.20 -2.15
CA ASP A 160 -27.88 -16.94 -3.04
C ASP A 160 -27.64 -18.46 -2.96
N VAL A 161 -26.37 -18.90 -3.04
CA VAL A 161 -25.97 -20.30 -2.86
C VAL A 161 -26.37 -20.79 -1.47
N ALA A 162 -26.12 -20.02 -0.41
CA ALA A 162 -26.49 -20.41 0.95
C ALA A 162 -28.02 -20.60 1.11
N ARG A 163 -28.84 -19.84 0.38
CA ARG A 163 -30.31 -19.95 0.39
C ARG A 163 -30.83 -21.12 -0.42
N GLY A 164 -30.24 -21.38 -1.60
CA GLY A 164 -30.73 -22.39 -2.53
C GLY A 164 -30.15 -23.79 -2.30
N GLU A 165 -28.86 -23.86 -1.98
CA GLU A 165 -28.08 -25.11 -1.94
C GLU A 165 -27.54 -25.42 -0.53
N GLY A 166 -27.65 -24.47 0.40
CA GLY A 166 -27.23 -24.60 1.80
C GLY A 166 -25.90 -23.91 2.10
N ALA A 167 -25.68 -23.55 3.37
CA ALA A 167 -24.55 -22.73 3.78
C ALA A 167 -23.17 -23.34 3.49
N ASN A 168 -23.04 -24.67 3.46
CA ASN A 168 -21.78 -25.35 3.13
C ASN A 168 -21.39 -25.19 1.66
N ALA A 169 -22.38 -25.06 0.76
CA ALA A 169 -22.15 -24.94 -0.67
C ALA A 169 -21.49 -23.62 -1.07
N VAL A 170 -21.46 -22.61 -0.19
CA VAL A 170 -20.78 -21.33 -0.48
C VAL A 170 -19.28 -21.49 -0.74
N TYR A 171 -18.67 -22.55 -0.24
CA TYR A 171 -17.26 -22.86 -0.46
C TYR A 171 -17.03 -23.78 -1.67
N ASP A 172 -18.09 -24.12 -2.42
CA ASP A 172 -18.00 -24.78 -3.71
C ASP A 172 -17.85 -23.73 -4.82
N ASN A 173 -16.77 -23.84 -5.58
CA ASN A 173 -16.46 -22.93 -6.67
C ASN A 173 -17.45 -23.05 -7.84
N GLU A 174 -18.00 -24.24 -8.11
CA GLU A 174 -18.97 -24.44 -9.19
C GLU A 174 -20.30 -23.79 -8.85
N ALA A 175 -20.78 -23.95 -7.61
CA ALA A 175 -22.00 -23.31 -7.12
C ALA A 175 -21.86 -21.78 -7.15
N ILE A 176 -20.73 -21.24 -6.65
CA ILE A 176 -20.46 -19.80 -6.69
C ILE A 176 -20.39 -19.27 -8.13
N TYR A 177 -19.75 -20.00 -9.04
CA TYR A 177 -19.67 -19.61 -10.44
C TYR A 177 -21.05 -19.59 -11.12
N ALA A 178 -21.87 -20.63 -10.90
CA ALA A 178 -23.25 -20.68 -11.40
C ALA A 178 -24.11 -19.54 -10.83
N ALA A 179 -23.91 -19.16 -9.56
CA ALA A 179 -24.58 -18.02 -8.96
C ALA A 179 -24.12 -16.67 -9.57
N HIS A 180 -22.84 -16.53 -9.95
CA HIS A 180 -22.38 -15.34 -10.68
C HIS A 180 -23.06 -15.25 -12.06
N GLN A 181 -23.17 -16.35 -12.79
CA GLN A 181 -23.85 -16.39 -14.09
C GLN A 181 -25.29 -15.92 -13.97
N ARG A 182 -26.02 -16.43 -12.96
CA ARG A 182 -27.40 -16.04 -12.68
C ARG A 182 -27.55 -14.57 -12.26
N ALA A 183 -26.63 -14.06 -11.42
CA ALA A 183 -26.69 -12.69 -10.92
C ALA A 183 -26.39 -11.63 -11.99
N LEU A 184 -25.57 -11.97 -12.98
CA LEU A 184 -25.13 -11.03 -14.04
C LEU A 184 -25.83 -11.25 -15.38
N ASP A 185 -26.62 -12.31 -15.52
CA ASP A 185 -27.17 -12.75 -16.80
C ASP A 185 -26.07 -12.87 -17.89
N ASP A 186 -24.92 -13.43 -17.48
CA ASP A 186 -23.74 -13.64 -18.31
C ASP A 186 -23.35 -15.12 -18.24
N PRO A 187 -23.22 -15.85 -19.36
CA PRO A 187 -22.80 -17.25 -19.35
C PRO A 187 -21.32 -17.44 -19.00
N SER A 188 -20.50 -16.40 -19.04
CA SER A 188 -19.05 -16.48 -18.81
C SER A 188 -18.48 -15.30 -18.00
N PRO A 189 -19.02 -14.99 -16.82
CA PRO A 189 -18.65 -13.80 -16.07
C PRO A 189 -17.24 -13.93 -15.48
N ASP A 190 -16.59 -12.78 -15.28
CA ASP A 190 -15.51 -12.69 -14.30
C ASP A 190 -16.08 -13.06 -12.92
N TRP A 191 -15.38 -13.92 -12.18
CA TRP A 191 -15.87 -14.42 -10.88
C TRP A 191 -14.75 -14.57 -9.86
N GLY A 192 -15.14 -14.67 -8.59
CA GLY A 192 -14.24 -14.94 -7.47
C GLY A 192 -14.87 -15.90 -6.45
N PRO A 193 -14.05 -16.71 -5.76
CA PRO A 193 -14.54 -17.64 -4.74
C PRO A 193 -14.97 -16.91 -3.45
N PHE A 194 -15.90 -17.51 -2.71
CA PHE A 194 -16.25 -17.03 -1.37
C PHE A 194 -15.17 -17.44 -0.36
N LEU A 195 -14.38 -16.46 0.10
CA LEU A 195 -13.23 -16.69 0.99
C LEU A 195 -13.38 -16.07 2.38
N TYR A 196 -14.63 -15.91 2.84
CA TYR A 196 -14.93 -15.31 4.13
C TYR A 196 -15.20 -16.35 5.20
N PRO A 197 -14.89 -16.06 6.48
CA PRO A 197 -15.27 -16.93 7.58
C PRO A 197 -16.78 -17.16 7.65
N PRO A 198 -17.25 -18.29 8.23
CA PRO A 198 -18.66 -18.67 8.24
C PRO A 198 -19.62 -17.61 8.80
N VAL A 199 -19.17 -16.77 9.73
CA VAL A 199 -19.99 -15.66 10.27
C VAL A 199 -20.47 -14.69 9.18
N PHE A 200 -19.70 -14.52 8.11
CA PHE A 200 -20.06 -13.58 7.04
C PHE A 200 -21.23 -14.08 6.19
N ILE A 201 -21.53 -15.39 6.25
CA ILE A 201 -22.70 -15.99 5.59
C ILE A 201 -23.99 -15.34 6.10
N PHE A 202 -24.08 -14.91 7.37
CA PHE A 202 -25.27 -14.19 7.86
C PHE A 202 -25.50 -12.86 7.12
N ALA A 203 -24.43 -12.10 6.86
CA ALA A 203 -24.53 -10.87 6.08
C ALA A 203 -24.90 -11.15 4.63
N ALA A 204 -24.31 -12.20 4.03
CA ALA A 204 -24.64 -12.65 2.68
C ALA A 204 -26.12 -13.07 2.56
N LEU A 205 -26.62 -13.88 3.50
CA LEU A 205 -28.02 -14.32 3.57
C LEU A 205 -29.00 -13.15 3.73
N ALA A 206 -28.63 -12.11 4.48
CA ALA A 206 -29.46 -10.92 4.66
C ALA A 206 -29.56 -10.07 3.38
N LEU A 207 -28.51 -10.06 2.56
CA LEU A 207 -28.42 -9.24 1.35
C LEU A 207 -28.94 -9.95 0.10
N ALA A 208 -28.81 -11.28 0.02
CA ALA A 208 -29.17 -12.07 -1.17
C ALA A 208 -30.63 -11.93 -1.65
N PRO A 209 -31.66 -11.76 -0.80
CA PRO A 209 -33.04 -11.59 -1.27
C PRO A 209 -33.27 -10.28 -2.02
N LEU A 210 -32.35 -9.32 -1.92
CA LEU A 210 -32.50 -8.00 -2.52
C LEU A 210 -31.97 -8.00 -3.95
N PRO A 211 -32.51 -7.14 -4.84
CA PRO A 211 -31.89 -6.85 -6.12
C PRO A 211 -30.44 -6.40 -5.93
N TYR A 212 -29.54 -6.88 -6.78
CA TYR A 212 -28.08 -6.70 -6.65
C TYR A 212 -27.67 -5.24 -6.34
N ALA A 213 -28.18 -4.28 -7.11
CA ALA A 213 -27.86 -2.86 -6.94
C ALA A 213 -28.30 -2.32 -5.57
N LEU A 214 -29.45 -2.76 -5.06
CA LEU A 214 -29.95 -2.36 -3.74
C LEU A 214 -29.12 -3.01 -2.63
N ALA A 215 -28.76 -4.28 -2.79
CA ALA A 215 -27.87 -4.98 -1.85
C ALA A 215 -26.51 -4.27 -1.74
N LEU A 216 -25.91 -3.90 -2.87
CA LEU A 216 -24.65 -3.16 -2.92
C LEU A 216 -24.77 -1.79 -2.25
N LEU A 217 -25.82 -1.04 -2.57
CA LEU A 217 -26.07 0.29 -2.01
C LEU A 217 -26.23 0.22 -0.49
N LEU A 218 -27.00 -0.73 0.02
CA LEU A 218 -27.20 -0.90 1.47
C LEU A 218 -25.89 -1.33 2.15
N PHE A 219 -25.19 -2.31 1.60
CA PHE A 219 -23.94 -2.78 2.20
C PHE A 219 -22.89 -1.67 2.26
N MET A 220 -22.63 -0.98 1.14
CA MET A 220 -21.64 0.10 1.10
C MET A 220 -22.12 1.37 1.81
N GLY A 221 -23.42 1.68 1.77
CA GLY A 221 -24.02 2.80 2.48
C GLY A 221 -23.93 2.63 4.00
N THR A 222 -24.33 1.48 4.52
CA THR A 222 -24.30 1.21 5.97
C THR A 222 -22.88 1.09 6.51
N THR A 223 -22.00 0.34 5.84
CA THR A 223 -20.60 0.21 6.28
C THR A 223 -19.82 1.51 6.09
N GLY A 224 -20.07 2.24 5.01
CA GLY A 224 -19.50 3.57 4.75
C GLY A 224 -19.95 4.61 5.78
N ALA A 225 -21.23 4.59 6.18
CA ALA A 225 -21.74 5.44 7.26
C ALA A 225 -21.04 5.13 8.58
N LEU A 226 -20.95 3.85 8.96
CA LEU A 226 -20.20 3.42 10.16
C LEU A 226 -18.76 3.93 10.12
N PHE A 227 -18.05 3.72 9.01
CA PHE A 227 -16.69 4.19 8.79
C PHE A 227 -16.56 5.71 8.97
N ALA A 228 -17.42 6.49 8.31
CA ALA A 228 -17.37 7.94 8.34
C ALA A 228 -17.69 8.50 9.73
N PHE A 229 -18.76 8.02 10.37
CA PHE A 229 -19.16 8.46 11.70
C PHE A 229 -18.13 8.08 12.76
N ALA A 230 -17.66 6.83 12.76
CA ALA A 230 -16.68 6.36 13.72
C ALA A 230 -15.33 7.07 13.57
N THR A 231 -14.86 7.28 12.34
CA THR A 231 -13.60 8.00 12.09
C THR A 231 -13.71 9.47 12.49
N ARG A 232 -14.86 10.12 12.20
CA ARG A 232 -15.11 11.50 12.65
C ARG A 232 -15.14 11.60 14.18
N ALA A 233 -15.82 10.68 14.85
CA ALA A 233 -15.91 10.65 16.31
C ALA A 233 -14.54 10.44 16.96
N LEU A 234 -13.73 9.53 16.41
CA LEU A 234 -12.36 9.26 16.86
C LEU A 234 -11.44 10.48 16.70
N ALA A 235 -11.53 11.14 15.53
CA ALA A 235 -10.68 12.27 15.16
C ALA A 235 -11.03 13.56 15.92
N GLY A 236 -12.31 13.86 16.09
CA GLY A 236 -12.79 15.04 16.83
C GLY A 236 -12.66 16.39 16.10
N PHE A 237 -12.46 16.41 14.78
CA PHE A 237 -12.38 17.66 14.00
C PHE A 237 -13.27 17.63 12.73
N PRO A 238 -13.79 18.79 12.26
CA PRO A 238 -14.86 18.84 11.26
C PRO A 238 -14.45 18.47 9.82
N GLY A 239 -13.15 18.49 9.50
CA GLY A 239 -12.66 18.24 8.13
C GLY A 239 -12.70 16.77 7.67
N VAL A 240 -12.96 15.82 8.58
CA VAL A 240 -12.88 14.37 8.30
C VAL A 240 -13.76 13.94 7.13
N PRO A 241 -15.06 14.27 7.04
CA PRO A 241 -15.92 13.75 5.98
C PRO A 241 -15.41 14.11 4.57
N VAL A 242 -14.94 15.34 4.39
CA VAL A 242 -14.37 15.79 3.10
C VAL A 242 -13.07 15.05 2.79
N ALA A 243 -12.20 14.86 3.79
CA ALA A 243 -10.96 14.11 3.62
C ALA A 243 -11.24 12.63 3.26
N LEU A 244 -12.24 12.00 3.89
CA LEU A 244 -12.63 10.63 3.58
C LEU A 244 -13.19 10.49 2.16
N ALA A 245 -14.06 11.41 1.74
CA ALA A 245 -14.61 11.44 0.38
C ALA A 245 -13.53 11.67 -0.69
N ALA A 246 -12.46 12.38 -0.32
CA ALA A 246 -11.31 12.65 -1.19
C ALA A 246 -10.26 11.53 -1.21
N PHE A 247 -10.30 10.61 -0.25
CA PHE A 247 -9.25 9.63 -0.04
C PHE A 247 -9.35 8.50 -1.08
N PRO A 248 -8.32 8.25 -1.91
CA PRO A 248 -8.39 7.26 -2.97
C PRO A 248 -8.73 5.83 -2.50
N ALA A 249 -8.32 5.42 -1.29
CA ALA A 249 -8.72 4.10 -0.79
C ALA A 249 -10.24 4.00 -0.54
N THR A 250 -10.90 5.11 -0.18
CA THR A 250 -12.36 5.14 -0.06
C THR A 250 -13.01 4.83 -1.40
N LEU A 251 -12.51 5.43 -2.48
CA LEU A 251 -13.01 5.17 -3.83
C LEU A 251 -12.75 3.72 -4.26
N LEU A 252 -11.56 3.18 -3.99
CA LEU A 252 -11.24 1.78 -4.27
C LEU A 252 -12.18 0.82 -3.53
N CYS A 253 -12.36 1.01 -2.22
CA CYS A 253 -13.25 0.16 -1.43
C CYS A 253 -14.71 0.28 -1.89
N LEU A 254 -15.18 1.49 -2.20
CA LEU A 254 -16.52 1.75 -2.70
C LEU A 254 -16.78 1.06 -4.05
N THR A 255 -15.88 1.25 -5.02
CA THR A 255 -16.04 0.72 -6.38
C THR A 255 -15.81 -0.79 -6.47
N GLN A 256 -15.07 -1.38 -5.53
CA GLN A 256 -14.92 -2.84 -5.40
C GLN A 256 -16.02 -3.47 -4.54
N GLY A 257 -16.77 -2.68 -3.76
CA GLY A 257 -17.86 -3.19 -2.93
C GLY A 257 -17.37 -4.07 -1.76
N GLN A 258 -16.24 -3.70 -1.16
CA GLN A 258 -15.51 -4.52 -0.21
C GLN A 258 -15.76 -4.20 1.26
N THR A 259 -15.36 -5.12 2.13
CA THR A 259 -15.52 -5.03 3.60
C THR A 259 -14.63 -4.00 4.29
N GLY A 260 -13.77 -3.27 3.55
CA GLY A 260 -12.81 -2.32 4.13
C GLY A 260 -13.46 -1.27 5.03
N PHE A 261 -14.61 -0.71 4.64
CA PHE A 261 -15.35 0.25 5.46
C PHE A 261 -15.84 -0.35 6.78
N LEU A 262 -16.33 -1.59 6.77
CA LEU A 262 -16.75 -2.28 7.99
C LEU A 262 -15.57 -2.44 8.96
N ILE A 263 -14.43 -2.92 8.46
CA ILE A 263 -13.22 -3.14 9.27
C ILE A 263 -12.67 -1.83 9.83
N ALA A 264 -12.51 -0.80 9.00
CA ALA A 264 -12.01 0.50 9.45
C ALA A 264 -13.00 1.19 10.42
N GLY A 265 -14.30 1.06 10.17
CA GLY A 265 -15.35 1.58 11.05
C GLY A 265 -15.37 0.89 12.41
N LEU A 266 -15.26 -0.44 12.47
CA LEU A 266 -15.16 -1.20 13.72
C LEU A 266 -13.88 -0.85 14.50
N PHE A 267 -12.74 -0.69 13.82
CA PHE A 267 -11.51 -0.20 14.46
C PHE A 267 -11.70 1.18 15.06
N ALA A 268 -12.22 2.12 14.26
CA ALA A 268 -12.38 3.51 14.70
C ALA A 268 -13.40 3.62 15.84
N ALA A 269 -14.51 2.88 15.76
CA ALA A 269 -15.53 2.84 16.80
C ALA A 269 -14.99 2.20 18.08
N GLY A 270 -14.28 1.07 17.96
CA GLY A 270 -13.67 0.38 19.09
C GLY A 270 -12.68 1.28 19.84
N LEU A 271 -11.80 1.97 19.11
CA LEU A 271 -10.85 2.92 19.72
C LEU A 271 -11.57 4.14 20.34
N ALA A 272 -12.53 4.74 19.64
CA ALA A 272 -13.28 5.89 20.15
C ALA A 272 -14.04 5.53 21.44
N LEU A 273 -14.69 4.36 21.47
CA LEU A 273 -15.40 3.85 22.64
C LEU A 273 -14.42 3.52 23.78
N LEU A 274 -13.26 2.95 23.47
CA LEU A 274 -12.26 2.62 24.47
C LEU A 274 -11.73 3.87 25.16
N PHE A 275 -11.36 4.90 24.38
CA PHE A 275 -10.86 6.18 24.91
C PHE A 275 -11.96 6.97 25.64
N ALA A 276 -13.23 6.74 25.31
CA ALA A 276 -14.37 7.27 26.06
C ALA A 276 -14.74 6.44 27.32
N GLY A 277 -13.94 5.45 27.71
CA GLY A 277 -14.18 4.61 28.89
C GLY A 277 -15.26 3.54 28.73
N ARG A 278 -15.81 3.36 27.53
CA ARG A 278 -16.86 2.36 27.21
C ARG A 278 -16.25 1.01 26.82
N ALA A 279 -15.45 0.44 27.73
CA ALA A 279 -14.59 -0.73 27.47
C ALA A 279 -15.36 -1.96 26.91
N GLY A 280 -16.57 -2.24 27.39
CA GLY A 280 -17.35 -3.40 26.91
C GLY A 280 -17.76 -3.27 25.45
N LEU A 281 -18.32 -2.13 25.06
CA LEU A 281 -18.69 -1.84 23.67
C LEU A 281 -17.46 -1.80 22.76
N ALA A 282 -16.36 -1.22 23.24
CA ALA A 282 -15.09 -1.24 22.51
C ALA A 282 -14.62 -2.67 22.23
N GLY A 283 -14.67 -3.54 23.25
CA GLY A 283 -14.39 -4.96 23.12
C GLY A 283 -15.25 -5.63 22.06
N LEU A 284 -16.57 -5.43 22.08
CA LEU A 284 -17.47 -6.00 21.06
C LEU A 284 -17.11 -5.56 19.63
N CYS A 285 -16.83 -4.26 19.43
CA CYS A 285 -16.37 -3.77 18.12
C CYS A 285 -15.08 -4.48 17.66
N PHE A 286 -14.13 -4.67 18.57
CA PHE A 286 -12.90 -5.38 18.27
C PHE A 286 -13.12 -6.88 18.01
N GLY A 287 -14.01 -7.54 18.75
CA GLY A 287 -14.35 -8.94 18.54
C GLY A 287 -14.99 -9.20 17.18
N LEU A 288 -15.84 -8.29 16.71
CA LEU A 288 -16.47 -8.36 15.39
C LEU A 288 -15.49 -8.26 14.21
N LEU A 289 -14.27 -7.76 14.43
CA LEU A 289 -13.20 -7.81 13.42
C LEU A 289 -12.81 -9.24 13.05
N ALA A 290 -13.24 -10.26 13.80
CA ALA A 290 -13.11 -11.67 13.43
C ALA A 290 -13.79 -12.03 12.10
N ILE A 291 -14.65 -11.17 11.54
CA ILE A 291 -15.12 -11.25 10.14
C ILE A 291 -13.96 -11.21 9.14
N LYS A 292 -12.85 -10.54 9.49
CA LYS A 292 -11.55 -10.58 8.82
C LYS A 292 -10.45 -10.81 9.87
N PRO A 293 -10.26 -12.05 10.34
CA PRO A 293 -9.53 -12.36 11.57
C PRO A 293 -8.09 -11.85 11.57
N GLN A 294 -7.47 -11.73 10.39
CA GLN A 294 -6.11 -11.21 10.25
C GLN A 294 -5.94 -9.77 10.78
N PHE A 295 -6.99 -8.96 10.78
CA PHE A 295 -6.95 -7.60 11.34
C PHE A 295 -7.10 -7.57 12.86
N GLY A 296 -7.61 -8.64 13.47
CA GLY A 296 -7.76 -8.77 14.92
C GLY A 296 -6.51 -9.21 15.67
N LEU A 297 -5.45 -9.65 14.95
CA LEU A 297 -4.32 -10.38 15.53
C LEU A 297 -3.59 -9.63 16.66
N LEU A 298 -3.41 -8.30 16.52
CA LEU A 298 -2.67 -7.49 17.50
C LEU A 298 -3.56 -6.86 18.59
N ILE A 299 -4.88 -7.02 18.50
CA ILE A 299 -5.81 -6.46 19.49
C ILE A 299 -5.61 -7.09 20.87
N PRO A 300 -5.53 -8.44 21.03
CA PRO A 300 -5.28 -9.03 22.35
C PRO A 300 -3.97 -8.51 22.97
N VAL A 301 -2.93 -8.34 22.14
CA VAL A 301 -1.63 -7.80 22.58
C VAL A 301 -1.79 -6.38 23.12
N ALA A 302 -2.47 -5.50 22.38
CA ALA A 302 -2.74 -4.12 22.79
C ALA A 302 -3.54 -4.05 24.10
N LEU A 303 -4.69 -4.75 24.15
CA LEU A 303 -5.58 -4.68 25.30
C LEU A 303 -4.96 -5.27 26.56
N ALA A 304 -4.24 -6.40 26.46
CA ALA A 304 -3.53 -6.99 27.60
C ALA A 304 -2.37 -6.10 28.05
N ALA A 305 -1.56 -5.57 27.12
CA ALA A 305 -0.44 -4.69 27.45
C ALA A 305 -0.89 -3.38 28.12
N GLY A 306 -2.03 -2.83 27.69
CA GLY A 306 -2.65 -1.65 28.29
C GLY A 306 -3.50 -1.92 29.53
N GLY A 307 -3.67 -3.18 29.96
CA GLY A 307 -4.48 -3.55 31.12
C GLY A 307 -6.00 -3.37 30.93
N HIS A 308 -6.48 -3.32 29.68
CA HIS A 308 -7.90 -3.16 29.35
C HIS A 308 -8.67 -4.49 29.40
N TRP A 309 -8.60 -5.19 30.54
CA TRP A 309 -9.16 -6.54 30.70
C TRP A 309 -10.66 -6.66 30.43
N ARG A 310 -11.44 -5.62 30.78
CA ARG A 310 -12.87 -5.57 30.42
C ARG A 310 -13.07 -5.55 28.91
N ALA A 311 -12.34 -4.72 28.17
CA ALA A 311 -12.42 -4.71 26.71
C ALA A 311 -11.90 -6.03 26.12
N PHE A 312 -10.85 -6.62 26.70
CA PHE A 312 -10.32 -7.91 26.29
C PHE A 312 -11.39 -9.02 26.40
N ALA A 313 -12.07 -9.11 27.55
CA ALA A 313 -13.11 -10.10 27.77
C ALA A 313 -14.28 -9.94 26.78
N PHE A 314 -14.75 -8.71 26.54
CA PHE A 314 -15.81 -8.46 25.56
C PHE A 314 -15.36 -8.69 24.11
N ALA A 315 -14.08 -8.47 23.79
CA ALA A 315 -13.52 -8.83 22.49
C ALA A 315 -13.47 -10.34 22.29
N ALA A 316 -13.07 -11.09 23.33
CA ALA A 316 -13.11 -12.55 23.32
C ALA A 316 -14.55 -13.08 23.19
N LEU A 317 -15.53 -12.45 23.87
CA LEU A 317 -16.95 -12.80 23.72
C LEU A 317 -17.46 -12.50 22.30
N GLY A 318 -17.13 -11.33 21.74
CA GLY A 318 -17.52 -10.96 20.39
C GLY A 318 -16.94 -11.91 19.34
N ALA A 319 -15.64 -12.22 19.43
CA ALA A 319 -14.97 -13.19 18.55
C ALA A 319 -15.48 -14.62 18.79
N GLY A 320 -15.79 -15.00 20.03
CA GLY A 320 -16.43 -16.28 20.33
C GLY A 320 -17.81 -16.39 19.69
N ALA A 321 -18.59 -15.32 19.70
CA ALA A 321 -19.90 -15.28 19.04
C ALA A 321 -19.80 -15.45 17.52
N THR A 322 -18.77 -14.89 16.86
CA THR A 322 -18.56 -15.10 15.42
C THR A 322 -18.16 -16.54 15.09
N VAL A 323 -17.68 -17.33 16.05
CA VAL A 323 -17.43 -18.76 15.88
C VAL A 323 -18.66 -19.58 16.23
N LEU A 324 -19.29 -19.32 17.37
CA LEU A 324 -20.42 -20.10 17.88
C LEU A 324 -21.67 -19.94 17.02
N ALA A 325 -22.03 -18.73 16.61
CA ALA A 325 -23.24 -18.48 15.84
C ALA A 325 -23.30 -19.28 14.53
N PRO A 326 -22.30 -19.26 13.64
CA PRO A 326 -22.35 -20.08 12.43
C PRO A 326 -22.22 -21.57 12.72
N THR A 327 -21.53 -21.99 13.78
CA THR A 327 -21.46 -23.40 14.19
C THR A 327 -22.85 -23.94 14.55
N ILE A 328 -23.63 -23.16 15.29
CA ILE A 328 -24.99 -23.51 15.68
C ILE A 328 -25.94 -23.47 14.49
N ALA A 329 -25.83 -22.44 13.63
CA ALA A 329 -26.76 -22.23 12.53
C ALA A 329 -26.53 -23.17 11.34
N PHE A 330 -25.27 -23.50 11.03
CA PHE A 330 -24.89 -24.21 9.80
C PHE A 330 -24.23 -25.57 10.08
N GLY A 331 -24.07 -25.93 11.35
CA GLY A 331 -23.38 -27.15 11.77
C GLY A 331 -21.85 -27.02 11.77
N PRO A 332 -21.14 -27.92 12.47
CA PRO A 332 -19.68 -27.83 12.62
C PRO A 332 -18.89 -28.10 11.34
N ASP A 333 -19.49 -28.75 10.34
CA ASP A 333 -18.82 -29.09 9.08
C ASP A 333 -18.43 -27.87 8.24
N ILE A 334 -19.12 -26.74 8.44
CA ILE A 334 -18.82 -25.47 7.78
C ILE A 334 -17.36 -25.03 7.99
N TRP A 335 -16.75 -25.41 9.12
CA TRP A 335 -15.35 -25.11 9.43
C TRP A 335 -14.38 -25.96 8.62
N ARG A 336 -14.73 -27.20 8.31
CA ARG A 336 -13.92 -28.05 7.43
C ARG A 336 -13.90 -27.46 6.02
N ASP A 337 -15.04 -26.98 5.55
CA ASP A 337 -15.20 -26.35 4.24
C ASP A 337 -14.44 -25.02 4.17
N PHE A 338 -14.62 -24.17 5.18
CA PHE A 338 -13.85 -22.94 5.29
C PHE A 338 -12.34 -23.20 5.36
N ALA A 339 -11.88 -24.24 6.08
CA ALA A 339 -10.46 -24.60 6.12
C ALA A 339 -9.91 -25.10 4.77
N ARG A 340 -10.75 -25.71 3.92
CA ARG A 340 -10.38 -26.03 2.52
C ARG A 340 -10.27 -24.75 1.69
N ALA A 341 -11.26 -23.86 1.76
CA ALA A 341 -11.25 -22.58 1.07
C ALA A 341 -10.07 -21.68 1.48
N ALA A 342 -9.75 -21.62 2.78
CA ALA A 342 -8.62 -20.86 3.31
C ALA A 342 -7.26 -21.43 2.84
N ARG A 343 -7.14 -22.76 2.74
CA ARG A 343 -5.94 -23.38 2.15
C ARG A 343 -5.79 -23.05 0.67
N PHE A 344 -6.89 -23.09 -0.08
CA PHE A 344 -6.91 -22.66 -1.47
C PHE A 344 -6.51 -21.18 -1.62
N ALA A 345 -7.05 -20.30 -0.79
CA ALA A 345 -6.64 -18.89 -0.77
C ALA A 345 -5.15 -18.73 -0.46
N ARG A 346 -4.60 -19.49 0.51
CA ARG A 346 -3.17 -19.46 0.81
C ARG A 346 -2.33 -19.86 -0.40
N THR A 347 -2.61 -21.00 -1.02
CA THR A 347 -1.78 -21.48 -2.13
C THR A 347 -1.96 -20.64 -3.38
N PHE A 348 -3.20 -20.51 -3.87
CA PHE A 348 -3.46 -19.86 -5.15
C PHE A 348 -3.29 -18.33 -5.10
N ILE A 349 -3.85 -17.68 -4.09
CA ILE A 349 -3.84 -16.20 -4.03
C ILE A 349 -2.51 -15.69 -3.50
N LEU A 350 -2.04 -16.24 -2.38
CA LEU A 350 -0.86 -15.74 -1.69
C LEU A 350 0.44 -16.38 -2.21
N GLU A 351 0.58 -17.70 -2.24
CA GLU A 351 1.85 -18.34 -2.61
C GLU A 351 2.13 -18.23 -4.12
N ASP A 352 1.12 -18.43 -4.97
CA ASP A 352 1.22 -18.39 -6.44
C ASP A 352 0.93 -17.00 -7.03
N GLY A 353 0.38 -16.08 -6.24
CA GLY A 353 0.09 -14.71 -6.69
C GLY A 353 -1.09 -14.61 -7.65
N GLY A 354 -2.11 -15.47 -7.51
CA GLY A 354 -3.24 -15.61 -8.44
C GLY A 354 -4.06 -14.34 -8.69
N ILE A 355 -4.08 -13.38 -7.76
CA ILE A 355 -4.70 -12.05 -7.98
C ILE A 355 -3.69 -10.94 -8.33
N GLY A 356 -2.41 -11.30 -8.40
CA GLY A 356 -1.26 -10.44 -8.60
C GLY A 356 -0.73 -9.83 -7.30
N TYR A 357 0.56 -10.03 -7.00
CA TYR A 357 1.21 -9.43 -5.84
C TYR A 357 1.12 -7.90 -5.81
N HIS A 358 1.00 -7.26 -6.98
CA HIS A 358 0.81 -5.80 -7.10
C HIS A 358 -0.48 -5.27 -6.46
N LYS A 359 -1.44 -6.14 -6.11
CA LYS A 359 -2.65 -5.77 -5.35
C LYS A 359 -2.52 -6.01 -3.84
N ILE A 360 -1.56 -6.83 -3.42
CA ILE A 360 -1.37 -7.24 -2.02
C ILE A 360 -0.32 -6.34 -1.38
N ILE A 361 -0.65 -5.72 -0.25
CA ILE A 361 0.11 -4.67 0.40
C ILE A 361 0.72 -5.21 1.71
N SER A 362 1.74 -6.07 1.59
CA SER A 362 2.39 -6.70 2.73
C SER A 362 3.89 -6.90 2.50
N ALA A 363 4.63 -7.19 3.59
CA ALA A 363 6.04 -7.56 3.49
C ALA A 363 6.22 -8.82 2.63
N PHE A 364 5.32 -9.80 2.77
CA PHE A 364 5.29 -10.99 1.92
C PHE A 364 5.18 -10.64 0.44
N ALA A 365 4.15 -9.87 0.05
CA ALA A 365 3.90 -9.55 -1.36
C ALA A 365 5.00 -8.68 -1.95
N GLN A 366 5.55 -7.75 -1.17
CA GLN A 366 6.69 -6.94 -1.58
C GLN A 366 7.95 -7.80 -1.83
N ALA A 367 8.22 -8.80 -0.98
CA ALA A 367 9.33 -9.73 -1.21
C ALA A 367 9.09 -10.59 -2.47
N ARG A 368 7.85 -11.03 -2.72
CA ARG A 368 7.50 -11.80 -3.92
C ARG A 368 7.59 -10.98 -5.20
N LEU A 369 7.22 -9.70 -5.18
CA LEU A 369 7.43 -8.76 -6.30
C LEU A 369 8.90 -8.65 -6.67
N LEU A 370 9.79 -8.63 -5.67
CA LEU A 370 11.25 -8.58 -5.86
C LEU A 370 11.86 -9.94 -6.24
N GLY A 371 11.04 -10.96 -6.52
CA GLY A 371 11.50 -12.29 -6.94
C GLY A 371 12.03 -13.17 -5.81
N ALA A 372 11.83 -12.79 -4.53
CA ALA A 372 12.30 -13.60 -3.40
C ALA A 372 11.57 -14.95 -3.35
N PRO A 373 12.26 -16.06 -3.03
CA PRO A 373 11.62 -17.37 -2.89
C PRO A 373 10.62 -17.38 -1.74
N LEU A 374 9.69 -18.35 -1.76
CA LEU A 374 8.57 -18.42 -0.82
C LEU A 374 9.00 -18.37 0.66
N ALA A 375 10.05 -19.14 1.02
CA ALA A 375 10.58 -19.17 2.37
C ALA A 375 11.08 -17.78 2.83
N ALA A 376 11.75 -17.03 1.97
CA ALA A 376 12.24 -15.68 2.27
C ALA A 376 11.07 -14.69 2.42
N ALA A 377 10.02 -14.81 1.61
CA ALA A 377 8.82 -13.98 1.73
C ALA A 377 8.07 -14.24 3.05
N TYR A 378 7.94 -15.50 3.47
CA TYR A 378 7.39 -15.83 4.79
C TYR A 378 8.26 -15.32 5.94
N ALA A 379 9.58 -15.44 5.84
CA ALA A 379 10.50 -14.91 6.85
C ALA A 379 10.37 -13.39 6.97
N ALA A 380 10.31 -12.66 5.85
CA ALA A 380 10.10 -11.21 5.84
C ALA A 380 8.77 -10.82 6.52
N GLN A 381 7.69 -11.55 6.24
CA GLN A 381 6.41 -11.31 6.89
C GLN A 381 6.43 -11.63 8.39
N ALA A 382 7.06 -12.73 8.80
CA ALA A 382 7.18 -13.09 10.21
C ALA A 382 7.95 -12.01 10.99
N ILE A 383 9.04 -11.50 10.42
CA ILE A 383 9.79 -10.37 10.99
C ILE A 383 8.91 -9.12 11.09
N ALA A 384 8.21 -8.76 10.01
CA ALA A 384 7.31 -7.60 10.02
C ALA A 384 6.23 -7.71 11.10
N ALA A 385 5.60 -8.88 11.23
CA ALA A 385 4.59 -9.15 12.25
C ALA A 385 5.15 -9.08 13.67
N ALA A 386 6.34 -9.64 13.91
CA ALA A 386 7.00 -9.57 15.21
C ALA A 386 7.37 -8.12 15.60
N VAL A 387 7.89 -7.34 14.64
CA VAL A 387 8.19 -5.91 14.84
C VAL A 387 6.92 -5.11 15.15
N ALA A 388 5.83 -5.35 14.41
CA ALA A 388 4.54 -4.71 14.66
C ALA A 388 3.99 -5.07 16.04
N ALA A 389 4.03 -6.34 16.44
CA ALA A 389 3.59 -6.78 17.76
C ALA A 389 4.42 -6.13 18.87
N ALA A 390 5.74 -6.06 18.71
CA ALA A 390 6.63 -5.39 19.67
C ALA A 390 6.33 -3.89 19.78
N LEU A 391 6.12 -3.19 18.66
CA LEU A 391 5.75 -1.78 18.65
C LEU A 391 4.41 -1.55 19.37
N VAL A 392 3.38 -2.31 19.03
CA VAL A 392 2.05 -2.23 19.66
C VAL A 392 2.15 -2.51 21.16
N PHE A 393 2.85 -3.59 21.55
CA PHE A 393 3.06 -3.92 22.96
C PHE A 393 3.72 -2.76 23.72
N ARG A 394 4.81 -2.19 23.19
CA ARG A 394 5.53 -1.09 23.84
C ARG A 394 4.67 0.17 23.97
N LEU A 395 3.93 0.53 22.92
CA LEU A 395 3.04 1.70 22.95
C LEU A 395 1.94 1.55 23.99
N TRP A 396 1.32 0.38 24.08
CA TRP A 396 0.20 0.13 24.97
C TRP A 396 0.62 -0.11 26.42
N ARG A 397 1.79 -0.73 26.63
CA ARG A 397 2.38 -0.90 27.97
C ARG A 397 2.94 0.40 28.54
N GLY A 398 3.43 1.29 27.68
CA GLY A 398 4.08 2.55 28.04
C GLY A 398 3.12 3.74 28.18
N GLY A 399 3.72 4.92 28.42
CA GLY A 399 3.01 6.19 28.60
C GLY A 399 2.68 6.92 27.29
N ALA A 400 2.52 6.22 26.16
CA ALA A 400 2.14 6.84 24.90
C ALA A 400 0.71 7.42 24.98
N SER A 401 0.42 8.50 24.23
CA SER A 401 -0.93 9.05 24.16
C SER A 401 -1.89 8.07 23.47
N ASP A 402 -3.19 8.22 23.74
CA ASP A 402 -4.24 7.40 23.13
C ASP A 402 -4.21 7.47 21.61
N GLU A 403 -3.91 8.64 21.04
CA GLU A 403 -3.73 8.78 19.59
C GLU A 403 -2.63 7.87 19.03
N ARG A 404 -1.46 7.82 19.68
CA ARG A 404 -0.37 6.94 19.26
C ARG A 404 -0.71 5.48 19.43
N LYS A 405 -1.34 5.12 20.55
CA LYS A 405 -1.78 3.75 20.83
C LYS A 405 -2.75 3.26 19.76
N GLY A 406 -3.74 4.08 19.40
CA GLY A 406 -4.72 3.78 18.36
C GLY A 406 -4.11 3.70 16.97
N ALA A 407 -3.30 4.69 16.58
CA ALA A 407 -2.63 4.70 15.27
C ALA A 407 -1.67 3.52 15.13
N GLY A 408 -0.88 3.23 16.18
CA GLY A 408 0.04 2.10 16.23
C GLY A 408 -0.67 0.74 16.13
N LEU A 409 -1.84 0.59 16.77
CA LEU A 409 -2.63 -0.65 16.65
C LEU A 409 -3.15 -0.85 15.23
N ILE A 410 -3.73 0.18 14.60
CA ILE A 410 -4.26 0.09 13.23
C ILE A 410 -3.13 -0.24 12.23
N LEU A 411 -2.02 0.50 12.30
CA LEU A 411 -0.87 0.28 11.43
C LEU A 411 -0.23 -1.09 11.70
N GLY A 412 -0.13 -1.49 12.96
CA GLY A 412 0.34 -2.82 13.34
C GLY A 412 -0.52 -3.93 12.76
N ALA A 413 -1.85 -3.78 12.77
CA ALA A 413 -2.77 -4.74 12.16
C ALA A 413 -2.57 -4.87 10.65
N LEU A 414 -2.29 -3.76 9.95
CA LEU A 414 -1.93 -3.77 8.52
C LEU A 414 -0.56 -4.45 8.26
N ILE A 415 0.43 -4.25 9.14
CA ILE A 415 1.77 -4.83 9.00
C ILE A 415 1.79 -6.33 9.30
N ALA A 416 1.01 -6.77 10.29
CA ALA A 416 1.11 -8.13 10.81
C ALA A 416 0.59 -9.21 9.86
N THR A 417 -0.36 -8.88 8.99
CA THR A 417 -0.95 -9.84 8.06
C THR A 417 -0.18 -9.91 6.73
N PRO A 418 0.04 -11.12 6.15
CA PRO A 418 0.54 -11.26 4.78
C PRO A 418 -0.46 -10.79 3.72
N TYR A 419 -1.71 -10.53 4.11
CA TYR A 419 -2.81 -10.30 3.19
C TYR A 419 -3.59 -9.04 3.59
N VAL A 420 -3.15 -7.92 3.00
CA VAL A 420 -3.87 -6.64 2.91
C VAL A 420 -4.09 -6.40 1.42
N VAL A 421 -5.31 -6.12 0.99
CA VAL A 421 -5.57 -5.75 -0.41
C VAL A 421 -5.68 -4.22 -0.51
N GLU A 422 -5.46 -3.64 -1.69
CA GLU A 422 -5.48 -2.18 -1.91
C GLU A 422 -6.71 -1.45 -1.32
N TYR A 423 -7.88 -2.09 -1.29
CA TYR A 423 -9.08 -1.52 -0.68
C TYR A 423 -9.04 -1.50 0.86
N ASP A 424 -8.24 -2.35 1.52
CA ASP A 424 -8.08 -2.35 2.98
C ASP A 424 -7.24 -1.13 3.44
N LEU A 425 -6.59 -0.41 2.52
CA LEU A 425 -5.88 0.84 2.84
C LEU A 425 -6.80 1.96 3.36
N VAL A 426 -8.13 1.76 3.34
CA VAL A 426 -9.07 2.64 4.06
C VAL A 426 -8.75 2.75 5.55
N LEU A 427 -8.11 1.73 6.15
CA LEU A 427 -7.64 1.77 7.54
C LEU A 427 -6.59 2.86 7.79
N LEU A 428 -5.87 3.33 6.75
CA LEU A 428 -4.94 4.45 6.90
C LEU A 428 -5.66 5.75 7.29
N ALA A 429 -6.94 5.92 6.96
CA ALA A 429 -7.67 7.14 7.26
C ALA A 429 -7.84 7.40 8.78
N PRO A 430 -8.39 6.47 9.59
CA PRO A 430 -8.45 6.66 11.04
C PRO A 430 -7.05 6.72 11.68
N ALA A 431 -6.06 5.98 11.17
CA ALA A 431 -4.68 6.10 11.66
C ALA A 431 -4.09 7.50 11.41
N ALA A 432 -4.25 8.03 10.20
CA ALA A 432 -3.81 9.37 9.83
C ALA A 432 -4.55 10.45 10.63
N ALA A 433 -5.84 10.26 10.90
CA ALA A 433 -6.62 11.19 11.71
C ALA A 433 -6.11 11.26 13.15
N LEU A 434 -5.71 10.13 13.75
CA LEU A 434 -5.10 10.09 15.07
C LEU A 434 -3.72 10.78 15.09
N ILE A 435 -2.85 10.49 14.11
CA ILE A 435 -1.54 11.15 13.98
C ILE A 435 -1.72 12.66 13.80
N LEU A 436 -2.67 13.08 12.96
CA LEU A 436 -2.98 14.49 12.73
C LEU A 436 -3.51 15.17 13.99
N LYS A 437 -4.43 14.53 14.71
CA LYS A 437 -4.96 15.03 15.99
C LYS A 437 -3.84 15.30 16.99
N GLU A 438 -2.90 14.36 17.10
CA GLU A 438 -1.75 14.51 17.99
C GLU A 438 -0.79 15.61 17.51
N ALA A 439 -0.50 15.69 16.21
CA ALA A 439 0.35 16.73 15.64
C ALA A 439 -0.27 18.13 15.73
N MET A 440 -1.61 18.24 15.68
CA MET A 440 -2.30 19.51 15.90
C MET A 440 -2.21 19.99 17.36
N ARG A 441 -2.11 19.05 18.32
CA ARG A 441 -1.92 19.36 19.74
C ARG A 441 -0.47 19.70 20.07
N ASP A 442 0.47 18.89 19.57
CA ASP A 442 1.87 18.90 20.01
C ASP A 442 2.82 19.58 19.00
N GLY A 443 2.31 19.97 17.83
CA GLY A 443 3.11 20.43 16.69
C GLY A 443 3.48 19.30 15.73
N PHE A 444 3.68 19.68 14.45
CA PHE A 444 4.20 18.78 13.42
C PHE A 444 5.71 18.66 13.52
N ARG A 445 6.22 17.44 13.34
CA ARG A 445 7.65 17.16 13.24
C ARG A 445 8.12 17.16 11.78
N ASP A 446 9.43 17.15 11.60
CA ASP A 446 10.07 17.03 10.30
C ASP A 446 9.44 15.90 9.48
N TYR A 447 9.02 16.23 8.26
CA TYR A 447 8.43 15.37 7.24
C TYR A 447 7.05 14.78 7.54
N GLU A 448 6.44 15.01 8.71
CA GLU A 448 5.14 14.40 9.05
C GLU A 448 4.03 14.77 8.08
N LYS A 449 3.92 16.07 7.73
CA LYS A 449 2.93 16.53 6.75
C LYS A 449 3.12 15.87 5.39
N LEU A 450 4.38 15.71 4.95
CA LEU A 450 4.71 15.09 3.67
C LEU A 450 4.40 13.59 3.67
N ILE A 451 4.71 12.89 4.75
CA ILE A 451 4.38 11.46 4.90
C ILE A 451 2.87 11.27 4.94
N LEU A 452 2.11 12.12 5.63
CA LEU A 452 0.65 12.05 5.64
C LEU A 452 0.06 12.34 4.25
N ALA A 453 0.60 13.32 3.52
CA ALA A 453 0.19 13.58 2.14
C ALA A 453 0.53 12.42 1.19
N PHE A 454 1.70 11.79 1.36
CA PHE A 454 2.08 10.60 0.63
C PHE A 454 1.15 9.43 0.96
N ALA A 455 0.88 9.17 2.23
CA ALA A 455 -0.04 8.11 2.66
C ALA A 455 -1.47 8.33 2.15
N PHE A 456 -1.89 9.58 2.03
CA PHE A 456 -3.16 9.95 1.42
C PHE A 456 -3.22 9.57 -0.06
N LEU A 457 -2.14 9.77 -0.83
CA LEU A 457 -2.10 9.50 -2.27
C LEU A 457 -1.64 8.07 -2.62
N ALA A 458 -0.97 7.39 -1.70
CA ALA A 458 -0.39 6.07 -1.92
C ALA A 458 -1.37 5.03 -2.47
N PRO A 459 -2.64 4.94 -2.03
CA PRO A 459 -3.59 3.97 -2.59
C PRO A 459 -3.83 4.16 -4.10
N ALA A 460 -3.81 5.40 -4.61
CA ALA A 460 -3.95 5.67 -6.05
C ALA A 460 -2.73 5.22 -6.86
N MET A 461 -1.54 5.25 -6.24
CA MET A 461 -0.26 4.97 -6.90
C MET A 461 0.17 3.51 -6.77
N THR A 462 -0.30 2.81 -5.74
CA THR A 462 0.25 1.53 -5.29
C THR A 462 0.29 0.49 -6.40
N ARG A 463 -0.81 0.33 -7.13
CA ARG A 463 -0.91 -0.67 -8.20
C ARG A 463 -0.04 -0.33 -9.41
N GLY A 464 0.07 0.95 -9.75
CA GLY A 464 0.89 1.41 -10.87
C GLY A 464 2.37 1.19 -10.58
N LEU A 465 2.85 1.67 -9.44
CA LEU A 465 4.25 1.55 -9.03
C LEU A 465 4.66 0.10 -8.75
N ALA A 466 3.78 -0.72 -8.18
CA ALA A 466 4.07 -2.13 -7.96
C ALA A 466 4.22 -2.92 -9.26
N LYS A 467 3.58 -2.49 -10.35
CA LYS A 467 3.72 -3.14 -11.67
C LYS A 467 4.92 -2.63 -12.46
N SER A 468 5.30 -1.37 -12.30
CA SER A 468 6.35 -0.74 -13.11
C SER A 468 7.72 -0.74 -12.44
N LEU A 469 7.77 -0.71 -11.11
CA LEU A 469 8.99 -0.59 -10.31
C LEU A 469 9.13 -1.70 -9.27
N ASP A 470 8.20 -2.68 -9.24
CA ASP A 470 8.13 -3.71 -8.20
C ASP A 470 8.07 -3.15 -6.77
N LEU A 471 7.53 -1.94 -6.59
CA LEU A 471 7.46 -1.24 -5.30
C LEU A 471 6.02 -0.85 -4.96
N SER A 472 5.55 -1.30 -3.79
CA SER A 472 4.22 -0.98 -3.28
C SER A 472 4.22 0.34 -2.51
N ALA A 473 3.61 1.38 -3.10
CA ALA A 473 3.45 2.68 -2.44
C ALA A 473 2.60 2.58 -1.16
N GLY A 474 1.58 1.72 -1.17
CA GLY A 474 0.76 1.45 0.02
C GLY A 474 1.58 0.85 1.16
N TRP A 475 2.49 -0.08 0.85
CA TRP A 475 3.37 -0.69 1.85
C TRP A 475 4.34 0.34 2.44
N ALA A 476 4.94 1.17 1.58
CA ALA A 476 5.79 2.27 2.00
C ALA A 476 5.02 3.28 2.90
N ALA A 477 3.76 3.60 2.56
CA ALA A 477 2.93 4.51 3.37
C ALA A 477 2.66 3.95 4.78
N ILE A 478 2.31 2.67 4.89
CA ILE A 478 2.12 1.98 6.18
C ILE A 478 3.40 2.08 7.02
N LEU A 479 4.56 1.74 6.44
CA LEU A 479 5.84 1.76 7.15
C LEU A 479 6.24 3.18 7.58
N LEU A 480 6.10 4.18 6.70
CA LEU A 480 6.42 5.57 7.02
C LEU A 480 5.53 6.14 8.13
N MET A 481 4.23 5.82 8.12
CA MET A 481 3.33 6.19 9.22
C MET A 481 3.69 5.47 10.52
N ALA A 482 4.05 4.18 10.45
CA ALA A 482 4.49 3.44 11.64
C ALA A 482 5.80 4.02 12.21
N LEU A 483 6.70 4.49 11.35
CA LEU A 483 7.92 5.21 11.76
C LEU A 483 7.60 6.54 12.47
N ILE A 484 6.60 7.31 12.02
CA ILE A 484 6.14 8.51 12.75
C ILE A 484 5.70 8.13 14.17
N VAL A 485 4.86 7.10 14.30
CA VAL A 485 4.36 6.63 15.59
C VAL A 485 5.50 6.17 16.50
N ALA A 486 6.48 5.44 15.96
CA ALA A 486 7.65 4.96 16.70
C ALA A 486 8.60 6.11 17.10
N ALA A 487 8.89 7.06 16.20
CA ALA A 487 9.77 8.19 16.45
C ALA A 487 9.24 9.12 17.56
N ARG A 488 7.90 9.28 17.64
CA ARG A 488 7.23 9.99 18.74
C ARG A 488 7.35 9.29 20.10
N ALA A 489 7.63 7.99 20.14
CA ALA A 489 7.75 7.24 21.40
C ALA A 489 9.09 7.51 22.13
N GLY A 490 10.20 7.55 21.39
CA GLY A 490 11.56 7.66 21.99
C GLY A 490 11.85 8.99 22.70
N GLU A 491 11.10 10.04 22.38
CA GLU A 491 11.32 11.37 22.98
C GLU A 491 10.40 11.64 24.17
N GLY A 492 9.20 11.05 24.22
CA GLY A 492 8.33 11.13 25.39
C GLY A 492 8.94 10.47 26.62
N GLU A 493 9.62 9.33 26.43
CA GLU A 493 10.41 8.67 27.47
C GLU A 493 11.61 9.53 27.91
N ARG A 494 12.34 10.14 26.96
CA ARG A 494 13.46 11.04 27.28
C ARG A 494 13.02 12.30 28.03
N ALA A 495 11.92 12.94 27.61
CA ALA A 495 11.37 14.11 28.29
C ALA A 495 10.84 13.75 29.69
N GLY A 496 10.22 12.59 29.85
CA GLY A 496 9.80 12.06 31.16
C GLY A 496 10.97 11.74 32.10
N LEU A 497 12.05 11.18 31.57
CA LEU A 497 13.30 10.94 32.30
C LEU A 497 13.99 12.24 32.72
N MET A 498 14.06 13.25 31.84
CA MET A 498 14.61 14.57 32.16
C MET A 498 13.79 15.33 33.21
N ARG A 499 12.46 15.15 33.24
CA ARG A 499 11.62 15.72 34.32
C ARG A 499 11.81 15.01 35.66
N ARG A 500 12.14 13.71 35.65
CA ARG A 500 12.40 12.92 36.87
C ARG A 500 13.81 13.13 37.42
N ASN A 501 14.78 13.36 36.55
CA ASN A 501 16.17 13.70 36.88
C ASN A 501 16.58 14.98 36.14
N PRO A 502 16.20 16.16 36.63
CA PRO A 502 16.71 17.40 36.06
C PRO A 502 18.24 17.41 36.18
N PRO A 503 18.98 17.86 35.14
CA PRO A 503 20.42 17.99 35.24
C PRO A 503 20.74 18.93 36.41
N LEU A 504 21.59 18.47 37.34
CA LEU A 504 22.10 19.28 38.43
C LEU A 504 22.72 20.54 37.83
N THR A 505 22.09 21.69 38.06
CA THR A 505 22.67 22.99 37.74
C THR A 505 24.03 23.08 38.44
N PRO A 506 25.11 23.47 37.74
CA PRO A 506 26.38 23.73 38.41
C PRO A 506 26.14 24.82 39.44
N ALA A 507 26.47 24.55 40.70
CA ALA A 507 26.41 25.55 41.76
C ALA A 507 27.33 26.72 41.35
N ALA A 508 26.75 27.92 41.33
CA ALA A 508 27.45 29.18 41.07
C ALA A 508 28.21 29.63 42.33
#